data_AF-A0A524ECN2-F1
#
_entry.id   AF-A0A524ECN2-F1
#
_cell.length_a   1.000
_cell.length_b   1.000
_cell.length_c   1.000
_cell.angle_alpha   90.00
_cell.angle_beta   90.00
_cell.angle_gamma   90.00
#
_symmetry.space_group_name_H-M   'P 1'
#
loop_
_entity.id
_entity.type
_entity.pdbx_description
1 polymer ?
#
loop_
_entity_poly.entity_id
_entity_poly.type
_entity_poly.pdbx_seq_one_letter_code
_entity_poly.pdbx_strand_id
1 'polypeptide(L)'
;MPKISHSEQQFIRSLAKKYALKLTVSPFNEGLLIYSNTYDALYIRSARWKYCLKCGEIETTEEMLDEQELQRMAKSDQNKAKERVHKCTVGVQHFPVLITTSWYKLKEFFMSDKYIQALERAGVIEIPVQKPITEVTKTKVKEEPIVKTARQESSN
;
A
#
# COMPACT_ATOMS: atom_id res chain seq x y z
N MET A 1 10.14 18.78 -9.24
CA MET A 1 8.95 18.03 -8.79
C MET A 1 8.77 18.22 -7.29
N PRO A 2 7.54 18.42 -6.79
CA PRO A 2 7.29 18.59 -5.36
C PRO A 2 7.71 17.34 -4.59
N LYS A 3 8.37 17.52 -3.45
CA LYS A 3 8.77 16.43 -2.56
C LYS A 3 7.53 15.87 -1.87
N ILE A 4 7.36 14.55 -1.92
CA ILE A 4 6.31 13.84 -1.17
C ILE A 4 6.84 13.57 0.23
N SER A 5 6.09 13.96 1.24
CA SER A 5 6.50 13.81 2.64
C SER A 5 6.53 12.34 3.06
N HIS A 6 7.25 12.04 4.15
CA HIS A 6 7.29 10.69 4.69
C HIS A 6 5.90 10.20 5.15
N SER A 7 5.08 11.09 5.74
CA SER A 7 3.71 10.76 6.14
C SER A 7 2.82 10.43 4.94
N GLU A 8 2.96 11.17 3.84
CA GLU A 8 2.26 10.86 2.58
C GLU A 8 2.69 9.51 2.02
N GLN A 9 3.99 9.19 2.03
CA GLN A 9 4.49 7.87 1.58
C GLN A 9 3.92 6.72 2.42
N GLN A 10 3.87 6.88 3.74
CA GLN A 10 3.27 5.87 4.64
C GLN A 10 1.77 5.68 4.35
N PHE A 11 1.04 6.78 4.10
CA PHE A 11 -0.36 6.73 3.76
C PHE A 11 -0.60 6.01 2.42
N ILE A 12 0.18 6.36 1.38
CA ILE A 12 0.16 5.69 0.08
C ILE A 12 0.45 4.19 0.24
N ARG A 13 1.46 3.79 1.03
CA ARG A 13 1.76 2.38 1.32
C ARG A 13 0.58 1.64 1.96
N SER A 14 -0.13 2.29 2.89
CA SER A 14 -1.32 1.72 3.50
C SER A 14 -2.44 1.49 2.47
N LEU A 15 -2.71 2.47 1.61
CA LEU A 15 -3.70 2.34 0.53
C LEU A 15 -3.31 1.25 -0.48
N ALA A 16 -2.04 1.22 -0.87
CA ALA A 16 -1.50 0.27 -1.83
C ALA A 16 -1.63 -1.19 -1.36
N LYS A 17 -1.42 -1.44 -0.05
CA LYS A 17 -1.66 -2.75 0.60
C LYS A 17 -3.14 -3.15 0.58
N LYS A 18 -4.04 -2.22 0.93
CA LYS A 18 -5.49 -2.49 0.91
C LYS A 18 -5.98 -2.78 -0.51
N TYR A 19 -5.50 -2.00 -1.47
CA TYR A 19 -5.82 -2.19 -2.89
C TYR A 19 -5.40 -3.57 -3.39
N ALA A 20 -4.15 -3.95 -3.13
CA ALA A 20 -3.63 -5.26 -3.51
C ALA A 20 -4.43 -6.41 -2.88
N LEU A 21 -4.76 -6.31 -1.59
CA LEU A 21 -5.59 -7.32 -0.92
C LEU A 21 -6.95 -7.51 -1.61
N LYS A 22 -7.61 -6.40 -1.99
CA LYS A 22 -8.89 -6.46 -2.72
C LYS A 22 -8.72 -7.05 -4.11
N LEU A 23 -7.66 -6.70 -4.82
CA LEU A 23 -7.35 -7.26 -6.12
C LEU A 23 -7.14 -8.78 -6.07
N THR A 24 -6.51 -9.30 -5.03
CA THR A 24 -6.26 -10.75 -4.88
C THR A 24 -7.50 -11.58 -4.63
N VAL A 25 -8.57 -10.99 -4.10
CA VAL A 25 -9.86 -11.68 -3.87
C VAL A 25 -10.86 -11.46 -5.00
N SER A 26 -10.50 -10.66 -6.01
CA SER A 26 -11.37 -10.37 -7.15
C SER A 26 -11.45 -11.58 -8.11
N PRO A 27 -12.60 -11.83 -8.75
CA PRO A 27 -12.73 -12.80 -9.82
C PRO A 27 -11.67 -12.60 -10.91
N PHE A 28 -11.19 -13.69 -11.52
CA PHE A 28 -10.06 -13.65 -12.47
C PHE A 28 -10.22 -12.63 -13.61
N ASN A 29 -11.41 -12.59 -14.24
CA ASN A 29 -11.68 -11.70 -15.38
C ASN A 29 -11.67 -10.21 -14.97
N GLU A 30 -12.31 -9.88 -13.84
CA GLU A 30 -12.35 -8.53 -13.28
C GLU A 30 -10.98 -8.10 -12.79
N GLY A 31 -10.30 -9.02 -12.08
CA GLY A 31 -8.93 -8.86 -11.64
C GLY A 31 -8.03 -8.48 -12.82
N LEU A 32 -8.03 -9.25 -13.92
CA LEU A 32 -7.17 -9.01 -15.08
C LEU A 32 -7.36 -7.61 -15.67
N LEU A 33 -8.61 -7.14 -15.77
CA LEU A 33 -8.91 -5.79 -16.24
C LEU A 33 -8.34 -4.73 -15.29
N ILE A 34 -8.52 -4.90 -13.98
CA ILE A 34 -7.94 -4.02 -12.97
C ILE A 34 -6.41 -4.05 -13.05
N TYR A 35 -5.80 -5.23 -13.19
CA TYR A 35 -4.35 -5.39 -13.34
C TYR A 35 -3.81 -4.56 -14.50
N SER A 36 -4.41 -4.70 -15.70
CA SER A 36 -4.00 -3.95 -16.90
C SER A 36 -4.12 -2.45 -16.68
N ASN A 37 -5.27 -1.98 -16.21
CA ASN A 37 -5.51 -0.56 -15.98
C ASN A 37 -4.56 0.03 -14.94
N THR A 38 -4.24 -0.73 -13.89
CA THR A 38 -3.30 -0.30 -12.85
C THR A 38 -1.88 -0.24 -13.40
N TYR A 39 -1.49 -1.22 -14.21
CA TYR A 39 -0.20 -1.25 -14.87
C TYR A 39 -0.02 0.00 -15.73
N ASP A 40 -0.97 0.29 -16.62
CA ASP A 40 -0.90 1.44 -17.53
C ASP A 40 -0.86 2.77 -16.76
N ALA A 41 -1.60 2.87 -15.66
CA ALA A 41 -1.63 4.08 -14.85
C ALA A 41 -0.29 4.34 -14.12
N LEU A 42 0.34 3.29 -13.59
CA LEU A 42 1.48 3.38 -12.69
C LEU A 42 2.83 3.19 -13.37
N TYR A 43 2.88 2.49 -14.50
CA TYR A 43 4.12 2.08 -15.14
C TYR A 43 4.94 3.28 -15.61
N ILE A 44 6.20 3.30 -15.18
CA ILE A 44 7.25 4.18 -15.68
C ILE A 44 8.49 3.32 -15.91
N ARG A 45 8.99 3.30 -17.15
CA ARG A 45 10.15 2.47 -17.55
C ARG A 45 11.43 2.77 -16.75
N SER A 46 11.70 4.04 -16.48
CA SER A 46 12.96 4.50 -15.86
C SER A 46 12.80 4.87 -14.38
N ALA A 47 11.82 4.27 -13.71
CA ALA A 47 11.53 4.57 -12.32
C ALA A 47 12.42 3.77 -11.37
N ARG A 48 12.67 4.31 -10.17
CA ARG A 48 13.53 3.69 -9.14
C ARG A 48 12.75 2.88 -8.10
N TRP A 49 11.43 2.85 -8.19
CA TRP A 49 10.55 2.14 -7.27
C TRP A 49 9.80 1.06 -8.01
N LYS A 50 9.43 0.01 -7.29
CA LYS A 50 8.53 -1.03 -7.72
C LYS A 50 7.36 -1.14 -6.77
N TYR A 51 6.21 -1.45 -7.34
CA TYR A 51 4.97 -1.71 -6.62
C TYR A 51 4.51 -3.13 -6.93
N CYS A 52 4.22 -3.91 -5.90
CA CYS A 52 3.70 -5.27 -6.05
C CYS A 52 2.16 -5.28 -6.00
N LEU A 53 1.51 -5.68 -7.10
CA LEU A 53 0.04 -5.78 -7.15
C LEU A 53 -0.58 -6.89 -6.29
N LYS A 54 0.22 -7.85 -5.80
CA LYS A 54 -0.27 -8.95 -4.94
C LYS A 54 -0.34 -8.58 -3.48
N CYS A 55 0.72 -7.98 -2.93
CA CYS A 55 0.80 -7.66 -1.50
C CYS A 55 0.76 -6.15 -1.20
N GLY A 56 0.89 -5.34 -2.23
CA GLY A 56 0.87 -3.89 -2.15
C GLY A 56 2.17 -3.26 -1.63
N GLU A 57 3.25 -4.03 -1.56
CA GLU A 57 4.56 -3.55 -1.12
C GLU A 57 5.16 -2.57 -2.14
N ILE A 58 5.84 -1.54 -1.65
CA ILE A 58 6.50 -0.52 -2.45
C ILE A 58 7.92 -0.38 -1.97
N GLU A 59 8.87 -0.75 -2.82
CA GLU A 59 10.28 -0.70 -2.50
C GLU A 59 11.13 -0.29 -3.71
N THR A 60 12.42 -0.06 -3.51
CA THR A 60 13.34 0.26 -4.59
C THR A 60 13.48 -0.88 -5.59
N THR A 61 13.83 -0.56 -6.84
CA THR A 61 14.08 -1.56 -7.89
C THR A 61 15.19 -2.55 -7.54
N GLU A 62 16.12 -2.14 -6.69
CA GLU A 62 17.28 -2.93 -6.25
C GLU A 62 16.93 -3.93 -5.14
N GLU A 63 15.88 -3.64 -4.36
CA GLU A 63 15.44 -4.42 -3.21
C GLU A 63 14.23 -5.31 -3.52
N MET A 64 13.53 -5.04 -4.64
CA MET A 64 12.37 -5.81 -5.09
C MET A 64 12.62 -6.40 -6.47
N LEU A 65 13.40 -7.49 -6.53
CA LEU A 65 13.69 -8.19 -7.79
C LEU A 65 12.60 -9.23 -8.11
N ASP A 66 12.24 -9.33 -9.39
CA ASP A 66 11.50 -10.50 -9.88
C ASP A 66 12.45 -11.66 -10.23
N GLU A 67 11.88 -12.85 -10.40
CA GLU A 67 12.64 -14.07 -10.69
C GLU A 67 13.35 -13.99 -12.06
N GLN A 68 12.77 -13.29 -13.03
CA GLN A 68 13.36 -13.14 -14.36
C GLN A 68 14.58 -12.21 -14.32
N GLU A 69 14.52 -11.13 -13.54
CA GLU A 69 15.64 -10.23 -13.28
C GLU A 69 16.78 -10.96 -12.58
N LEU A 70 16.47 -11.80 -11.58
CA LEU A 70 17.47 -12.63 -10.92
C LEU A 70 18.17 -13.56 -11.92
N GLN A 71 17.41 -14.20 -12.81
CA GLN A 71 17.96 -15.11 -13.84
C GLN A 71 18.87 -14.39 -14.84
N ARG A 72 18.65 -13.10 -15.09
CA ARG A 72 19.49 -12.26 -15.98
C ARG A 72 20.78 -11.77 -15.32
N MET A 73 20.89 -11.84 -13.99
CA MET A 73 22.10 -11.45 -13.28
C MET A 73 23.23 -12.47 -13.46
N ALA A 74 24.48 -11.99 -13.36
CA ALA A 74 25.65 -12.86 -13.37
C ALA A 74 25.58 -13.87 -12.22
N LYS A 75 26.01 -15.12 -12.45
CA LYS A 75 25.93 -16.20 -11.45
C LYS A 75 26.64 -15.85 -10.13
N SER A 76 27.71 -15.05 -10.18
CA SER A 76 28.41 -14.56 -8.98
C SER A 76 27.53 -13.68 -8.10
N ASP A 77 26.61 -12.93 -8.70
CA ASP A 77 25.76 -11.94 -8.02
C ASP A 77 24.41 -12.55 -7.61
N GLN A 78 24.00 -13.66 -8.24
CA GLN A 78 22.74 -14.35 -7.94
C GLN A 78 22.63 -14.78 -6.48
N ASN A 79 23.71 -15.27 -5.86
CA ASN A 79 23.66 -15.72 -4.46
C ASN A 79 23.33 -14.55 -3.51
N LYS A 80 23.86 -13.36 -3.78
CA LYS A 80 23.59 -12.14 -2.99
C LYS A 80 22.21 -11.54 -3.32
N ALA A 81 21.79 -11.63 -4.58
CA ALA A 81 20.51 -11.10 -5.05
C ALA A 81 19.31 -12.00 -4.70
N LYS A 82 19.53 -13.29 -4.46
CA LYS A 82 18.47 -14.27 -4.13
C LYS A 82 17.68 -13.90 -2.87
N GLU A 83 18.31 -13.20 -1.92
CA GLU A 83 17.66 -12.69 -0.71
C GLU A 83 16.73 -11.50 -0.98
N ARG A 84 16.91 -10.80 -2.10
CA ARG A 84 16.13 -9.62 -2.53
C ARG A 84 15.01 -9.96 -3.52
N VAL A 85 14.84 -11.24 -3.81
CA VAL A 85 13.72 -11.70 -4.63
C VAL A 85 12.45 -11.48 -3.82
N HIS A 86 11.54 -10.71 -4.37
CA HIS A 86 10.29 -10.41 -3.71
C HIS A 86 9.42 -11.66 -3.60
N LYS A 87 9.30 -12.21 -2.38
CA LYS A 87 8.50 -13.41 -2.09
C LYS A 87 7.10 -13.01 -1.68
N CYS A 88 6.21 -12.93 -2.65
CA CYS A 88 4.78 -12.80 -2.36
C CYS A 88 4.22 -14.13 -1.85
N THR A 89 3.57 -14.12 -0.69
CA THR A 89 2.87 -15.29 -0.12
C THR A 89 1.56 -15.62 -0.84
N VAL A 90 1.13 -14.79 -1.79
CA VAL A 90 -0.12 -14.98 -2.54
C VAL A 90 0.12 -16.00 -3.67
N GLY A 91 -0.61 -17.11 -3.65
CA GLY A 91 -0.35 -18.37 -4.37
C GLY A 91 -0.43 -18.38 -5.91
N VAL A 92 -0.28 -17.25 -6.59
CA VAL A 92 -0.34 -17.17 -8.06
C VAL A 92 1.06 -16.98 -8.64
N GLN A 93 1.77 -18.04 -9.04
CA GLN A 93 3.20 -17.94 -9.36
C GLN A 93 3.56 -17.36 -10.75
N HIS A 94 2.61 -17.21 -11.68
CA HIS A 94 2.91 -16.98 -13.11
C HIS A 94 2.48 -15.63 -13.71
N PHE A 95 2.09 -14.64 -12.90
CA PHE A 95 1.71 -13.32 -13.42
C PHE A 95 2.76 -12.25 -13.05
N PRO A 96 3.21 -11.39 -13.99
CA PRO A 96 4.11 -10.28 -13.67
C PRO A 96 3.37 -9.28 -12.80
N VAL A 97 3.84 -9.13 -11.56
CA VAL A 97 3.10 -8.41 -10.50
C VAL A 97 3.83 -7.13 -10.07
N LEU A 98 5.10 -7.00 -10.44
CA LEU A 98 5.91 -5.85 -10.09
C LEU A 98 5.80 -4.78 -11.18
N ILE A 99 5.31 -3.60 -10.81
CA ILE A 99 5.24 -2.43 -11.67
C ILE A 99 6.34 -1.47 -11.29
N THR A 100 7.22 -1.11 -12.22
CA THR A 100 8.16 0.00 -12.01
C THR A 100 7.40 1.33 -12.01
N THR A 101 7.54 2.12 -10.95
CA THR A 101 6.72 3.32 -10.74
C THR A 101 7.46 4.41 -9.94
N SER A 102 6.81 5.54 -9.74
CA SER A 102 7.31 6.66 -8.94
C SER A 102 6.34 7.04 -7.84
N TRP A 103 6.83 7.67 -6.77
CA TRP A 103 5.98 8.23 -5.73
C TRP A 103 4.94 9.20 -6.28
N TYR A 104 5.24 9.94 -7.34
CA TYR A 104 4.29 10.85 -7.98
C TYR A 104 3.11 10.11 -8.60
N LYS A 105 3.38 9.05 -9.38
CA LYS A 105 2.32 8.20 -9.97
C LYS A 105 1.49 7.50 -8.90
N LEU A 106 2.15 6.98 -7.86
CA LEU A 106 1.47 6.36 -6.72
C LEU A 106 0.57 7.37 -6.00
N LYS A 107 1.06 8.58 -5.74
CA LYS A 107 0.26 9.66 -5.16
C LYS A 107 -0.93 10.00 -6.04
N GLU A 108 -0.69 10.23 -7.33
CA GLU A 108 -1.76 10.53 -8.29
C GLU A 108 -2.81 9.41 -8.28
N PHE A 109 -2.41 8.16 -8.34
CA PHE A 109 -3.34 7.03 -8.38
C PHE A 109 -4.12 6.82 -7.07
N PHE A 110 -3.42 6.80 -5.93
CA PHE A 110 -4.01 6.46 -4.63
C PHE A 110 -4.67 7.65 -3.92
N MET A 111 -4.34 8.90 -4.27
CA MET A 111 -4.92 10.08 -3.61
C MET A 111 -5.93 10.85 -4.49
N SER A 112 -6.19 10.43 -5.73
CA SER A 112 -7.19 11.08 -6.61
C SER A 112 -8.45 10.25 -6.87
N ASP A 113 -8.77 9.32 -5.95
CA ASP A 113 -9.88 8.36 -6.06
C ASP A 113 -9.84 7.44 -7.29
N LYS A 114 -8.84 7.56 -8.18
CA LYS A 114 -8.65 6.71 -9.36
C LYS A 114 -8.62 5.23 -9.02
N TYR A 115 -8.01 4.87 -7.89
CA TYR A 115 -7.98 3.49 -7.42
C TYR A 115 -9.37 2.99 -6.97
N ILE A 116 -10.23 3.87 -6.43
CA ILE A 116 -11.61 3.55 -6.07
C ILE A 116 -12.42 3.32 -7.34
N GLN A 117 -12.32 4.24 -8.30
CA GLN A 117 -12.98 4.12 -9.60
C GLN A 117 -12.56 2.84 -10.34
N ALA A 118 -11.29 2.46 -10.26
CA ALA A 118 -10.78 1.21 -10.85
C ALA A 118 -11.45 -0.03 -10.25
N LEU A 119 -11.66 -0.04 -8.93
CA LEU A 119 -12.33 -1.13 -8.23
C LEU A 119 -13.85 -1.13 -8.46
N GLU A 120 -14.49 0.04 -8.47
CA GLU A 120 -15.92 0.20 -8.75
C GLU A 120 -16.29 -0.29 -10.16
N ARG A 121 -15.52 0.11 -11.19
CA ARG A 121 -15.73 -0.35 -12.57
C ARG A 121 -15.62 -1.86 -12.72
N ALA A 122 -14.87 -2.49 -11.83
CA ALA A 122 -14.68 -3.93 -11.81
C ALA A 122 -15.70 -4.66 -10.93
N GLY A 123 -16.67 -3.97 -10.31
CA GLY A 123 -17.67 -4.59 -9.45
C GLY A 123 -17.19 -4.92 -8.03
N VAL A 124 -16.01 -4.44 -7.63
CA VAL A 124 -15.42 -4.70 -6.31
C VAL A 124 -15.83 -3.59 -5.35
N ILE A 125 -16.93 -3.78 -4.61
CA ILE A 125 -17.50 -2.76 -3.72
C ILE A 125 -16.92 -2.87 -2.28
N GLU A 126 -16.75 -1.70 -1.67
CA GLU A 126 -16.33 -1.38 -0.29
C GLU A 126 -14.82 -1.23 -0.03
N ILE A 127 -14.36 0.02 -0.15
CA ILE A 127 -13.22 0.55 0.61
C ILE A 127 -13.77 1.66 1.52
N PRO A 128 -13.70 1.54 2.85
CA PRO A 128 -13.91 2.69 3.71
C PRO A 128 -12.80 3.72 3.40
N VAL A 129 -13.19 4.84 2.80
CA VAL A 129 -12.30 5.96 2.50
C VAL A 129 -11.77 6.50 3.83
N GLN A 130 -10.50 6.19 4.13
CA GLN A 130 -9.82 6.85 5.23
C GLN A 130 -9.42 8.24 4.76
N LYS A 131 -10.06 9.26 5.31
CA LYS A 131 -9.63 10.64 5.10
C LYS A 131 -8.20 10.78 5.64
N PRO A 132 -7.31 11.50 4.94
CA PRO A 132 -5.97 11.77 5.45
C PRO A 132 -6.10 12.40 6.84
N ILE A 133 -5.33 11.90 7.80
CA ILE A 133 -5.29 12.41 9.17
C ILE A 133 -4.68 13.81 9.10
N THR A 134 -5.52 14.84 8.93
CA THR A 134 -5.15 16.21 9.24
C THR A 134 -4.86 16.32 10.72
N GLU A 135 -3.80 17.07 11.03
CA GLU A 135 -3.11 17.17 12.30
C GLU A 135 -4.04 17.25 13.53
N VAL A 136 -3.61 16.57 14.59
CA VAL A 136 -4.23 16.58 15.91
C VAL A 136 -4.31 18.03 16.41
N THR A 137 -5.51 18.59 16.37
CA THR A 137 -5.85 19.80 17.10
C THR A 137 -5.49 19.56 18.56
N LYS A 138 -4.59 20.40 19.11
CA LYS A 138 -4.24 20.43 20.53
C LYS A 138 -5.52 20.67 21.36
N THR A 139 -6.17 19.60 21.80
CA THR A 139 -7.22 19.69 22.82
C THR A 139 -6.53 19.98 24.14
N LYS A 140 -6.58 21.25 24.57
CA LYS A 140 -6.32 21.65 25.95
C LYS A 140 -7.23 20.78 26.83
N VAL A 141 -6.63 19.85 27.56
CA VAL A 141 -7.26 19.20 28.70
C VAL A 141 -7.47 20.29 29.75
N LYS A 142 -8.73 20.69 29.93
CA LYS A 142 -9.16 21.53 31.05
C LYS A 142 -9.31 20.56 32.22
N GLU A 143 -8.43 20.67 33.21
CA GLU A 143 -8.56 19.93 34.48
C GLU A 143 -9.89 20.31 35.13
N GLU A 144 -10.75 19.32 35.38
CA GLU A 144 -11.87 19.45 36.30
C GLU A 144 -11.49 18.84 37.66
N PRO A 145 -11.84 19.50 38.78
CA PRO A 145 -11.38 19.13 40.11
C PRO A 145 -12.10 17.90 40.67
N ILE A 146 -11.30 17.03 41.30
CA ILE A 146 -11.72 15.82 42.00
C ILE A 146 -12.63 16.19 43.18
N VAL A 147 -13.93 15.91 43.06
CA VAL A 147 -14.87 15.91 44.19
C VAL A 147 -14.70 14.60 44.95
N LYS A 148 -14.18 14.69 46.18
CA LYS A 148 -14.10 13.56 47.13
C LYS A 148 -15.50 13.27 47.66
N THR A 149 -16.08 12.15 47.30
CA THR A 149 -17.33 11.65 47.91
C THR A 149 -17.00 10.84 49.16
N ALA A 150 -17.63 11.23 50.27
CA ALA A 150 -17.46 10.66 51.60
C ALA A 150 -17.96 9.21 51.70
N ARG A 151 -17.22 8.42 52.49
CA ARG A 151 -17.49 7.04 52.87
C ARG A 151 -18.53 7.04 54.00
N GLN A 152 -19.74 6.57 53.76
CA GLN A 152 -20.66 6.16 54.82
C GLN A 152 -20.36 4.70 55.15
N GLU A 153 -19.84 4.48 56.36
CA GLU A 153 -19.80 3.18 57.00
C GLU A 153 -21.12 2.96 57.73
N SER A 154 -21.82 1.89 57.36
CA SER A 154 -22.96 1.35 58.07
C SER A 154 -22.60 -0.08 58.46
N SER A 155 -22.48 -0.37 59.75
CA SER A 155 -22.59 -1.72 60.31
C SER A 155 -22.87 -1.63 61.81
N ASN A 156 -24.10 -2.06 62.14
CA ASN A 156 -24.62 -2.72 63.34
C ASN A 156 -24.15 -2.29 64.74
#